data_AF-A0A510XUJ3-F1
#
_entry.id   AF-A0A510XUJ3-F1
#
_cell.length_a   1.000
_cell.length_b   1.000
_cell.length_c   1.000
_cell.angle_alpha   90.00
_cell.angle_beta   90.00
_cell.angle_gamma   90.00
#
_symmetry.space_group_name_H-M   'P 1'
#
loop_
_entity.id
_entity.type
_entity.pdbx_description
1 polymer ?
#
loop_
_entity_poly.entity_id
_entity_poly.type
_entity_poly.pdbx_seq_one_letter_code
_entity_poly.pdbx_strand_id
1 'polypeptide(L)'
;MAVENLQDLAKEIVENGVSLSAIHYVYITLVALVSAALGAYFGSYLKKRGEEQALKDSFDDVIDRLERTTRLTEEIKYAIGIGTIEHQIKFSKLHEKRIEVIEGLYHRLVNMESKGKDFVYSSGPTHELGSQFDAASKAVDEFISYSKLNKFWMDKALFDEIESIALSLDSMIHGAAFNCGVSPANTAQFTQSMEELQKIVKIMDKGIQSAKEKVIESIRKTLEPDEN
;
A
#
# COMPACT_ATOMS: atom_id res chain seq x y z
N MET A 1 -1.72 -107.86 -21.31
CA MET A 1 -0.28 -107.57 -21.14
C MET A 1 0.04 -106.20 -20.50
N ALA A 2 -0.76 -105.13 -20.66
CA ALA A 2 -0.51 -103.87 -19.93
C ALA A 2 -1.18 -103.78 -18.54
N VAL A 3 -2.27 -104.55 -18.33
CA VAL A 3 -3.08 -104.48 -17.10
C VAL A 3 -2.47 -105.30 -15.94
N GLU A 4 -1.78 -106.40 -16.23
CA GLU A 4 -1.09 -107.22 -15.21
C GLU A 4 0.08 -106.46 -14.57
N ASN A 5 0.84 -105.68 -15.34
CA ASN A 5 1.94 -104.85 -14.80
C ASN A 5 1.46 -103.72 -13.89
N LEU A 6 0.26 -103.15 -14.12
CA LEU A 6 -0.31 -102.12 -13.25
C LEU A 6 -0.86 -102.72 -11.96
N GLN A 7 -1.41 -103.93 -12.02
CA GLN A 7 -1.88 -104.64 -10.84
C GLN A 7 -0.74 -105.08 -9.93
N ASP A 8 0.36 -105.60 -10.48
CA ASP A 8 1.54 -105.97 -9.69
C ASP A 8 2.25 -104.76 -9.09
N LEU A 9 2.35 -103.64 -9.83
CA LEU A 9 2.95 -102.40 -9.32
C LEU A 9 2.06 -101.72 -8.26
N ALA A 10 0.73 -101.81 -8.41
CA ALA A 10 -0.21 -101.38 -7.38
C ALA A 10 -0.20 -102.30 -6.14
N LYS A 11 -0.05 -103.62 -6.33
CA LYS A 11 0.09 -104.59 -5.24
C LYS A 11 1.40 -104.39 -4.49
N GLU A 12 2.50 -104.14 -5.20
CA GLU A 12 3.81 -103.88 -4.60
C GLU A 12 3.84 -102.56 -3.83
N ILE A 13 3.16 -101.51 -4.33
CA ILE A 13 2.99 -100.24 -3.60
C ILE A 13 2.06 -100.37 -2.39
N VAL A 14 1.09 -101.31 -2.39
CA VAL A 14 0.16 -101.55 -1.27
C VAL A 14 0.74 -102.55 -0.24
N GLU A 15 1.47 -103.58 -0.69
CA GLU A 15 2.14 -104.58 0.16
C GLU A 15 3.46 -104.06 0.75
N ASN A 16 4.23 -103.24 0.01
CA ASN A 16 5.30 -102.38 0.56
C ASN A 16 4.77 -101.00 0.98
N GLY A 17 3.44 -100.90 1.17
CA GLY A 17 2.71 -99.71 1.62
C GLY A 17 3.59 -98.87 2.51
N VAL A 18 3.92 -97.66 2.04
CA VAL A 18 4.92 -96.75 2.62
C VAL A 18 4.94 -97.01 4.11
N SER A 19 5.91 -97.80 4.57
CA SER A 19 5.87 -98.31 5.93
C SER A 19 6.19 -97.12 6.81
N LEU A 20 5.14 -96.42 7.20
CA LEU A 20 5.14 -95.25 8.05
C LEU A 20 5.43 -95.73 9.46
N SER A 21 6.64 -96.27 9.63
CA SER A 21 7.33 -96.35 10.90
C SER A 21 7.20 -95.00 11.58
N ALA A 22 6.93 -95.01 12.89
CA ALA A 22 6.80 -93.80 13.71
C ALA A 22 7.94 -92.78 13.47
N ILE A 23 9.11 -93.28 13.07
CA ILE A 23 10.29 -92.50 12.67
C ILE A 23 10.01 -91.56 11.47
N HIS A 24 9.27 -91.99 10.45
CA HIS A 24 8.95 -91.13 9.30
C HIS A 24 8.03 -89.96 9.68
N TYR A 25 7.06 -90.18 10.59
CA TYR A 25 6.24 -89.10 11.12
C TYR A 25 7.08 -88.07 11.89
N VAL A 26 8.05 -88.52 12.68
CA VAL A 26 9.00 -87.64 13.39
C VAL A 26 9.79 -86.76 12.40
N TYR A 27 10.32 -87.35 11.32
CA TYR A 27 11.02 -86.59 10.27
C TYR A 27 10.12 -85.56 9.59
N ILE A 28 8.88 -85.92 9.22
CA ILE A 28 7.92 -85.01 8.60
C ILE A 28 7.60 -83.85 9.56
N THR A 29 7.35 -84.13 10.85
CA THR A 29 7.10 -83.07 11.84
C THR A 29 8.32 -82.17 12.03
N LEU A 30 9.54 -82.72 12.00
CA LEU A 30 10.76 -81.93 12.13
C LEU A 30 10.98 -81.02 10.93
N VAL A 31 10.78 -81.53 9.71
CA VAL A 31 10.83 -80.73 8.48
C VAL A 31 9.75 -79.64 8.51
N ALA A 32 8.51 -79.97 8.88
CA ALA A 32 7.42 -79.00 9.00
C ALA A 32 7.74 -77.90 10.02
N LEU A 33 8.35 -78.24 11.16
CA LEU A 33 8.73 -77.30 12.20
C LEU A 33 9.85 -76.36 11.73
N VAL A 34 10.87 -76.90 11.04
CA VAL A 34 11.94 -76.09 10.43
C VAL A 34 11.41 -75.18 9.33
N SER A 35 10.53 -75.68 8.46
CA SER A 35 9.88 -74.87 7.42
C SER A 35 9.02 -73.76 8.02
N ALA A 36 8.27 -74.04 9.09
CA ALA A 36 7.48 -73.03 9.81
C ALA A 36 8.38 -71.96 10.47
N ALA A 37 9.48 -72.36 11.10
CA ALA A 37 10.44 -71.43 11.71
C ALA A 37 11.10 -70.52 10.66
N LEU A 38 11.50 -71.06 9.53
CA LEU A 38 12.05 -70.29 8.40
C LEU A 38 10.99 -69.34 7.82
N GLY A 39 9.76 -69.82 7.60
CA GLY A 39 8.65 -68.99 7.13
C GLY A 39 8.34 -67.82 8.06
N ALA A 40 8.34 -68.05 9.38
CA ALA A 40 8.16 -67.01 10.39
C ALA A 40 9.31 -65.99 10.40
N TYR A 41 10.55 -66.47 10.29
CA TYR A 41 11.74 -65.60 10.22
C TYR A 41 11.72 -64.70 8.97
N PHE A 42 11.54 -65.29 7.79
CA PHE A 42 11.47 -64.53 6.53
C PHE A 42 10.26 -63.59 6.50
N GLY A 43 9.11 -64.03 6.99
CA GLY A 43 7.91 -63.19 7.10
C GLY A 43 8.13 -61.98 8.00
N SER A 44 8.73 -62.17 9.18
CA SER A 44 9.08 -61.09 10.11
C SER A 44 10.12 -60.13 9.52
N TYR A 45 11.16 -60.67 8.87
CA TYR A 45 12.20 -59.87 8.22
C TYR A 45 11.65 -59.01 7.08
N LEU A 46 10.86 -59.59 6.18
CA LEU A 46 10.23 -58.86 5.07
C LEU A 46 9.25 -57.81 5.57
N LYS A 47 8.44 -58.14 6.59
CA LYS A 47 7.51 -57.19 7.22
C LYS A 47 8.26 -55.99 7.77
N LYS A 48 9.30 -56.22 8.58
CA LYS A 48 10.09 -55.15 9.20
C LYS A 48 10.79 -54.26 8.16
N ARG A 49 11.34 -54.88 7.10
CA ARG A 49 11.93 -54.15 5.99
C ARG A 49 10.91 -53.31 5.21
N GLY A 50 9.69 -53.82 5.03
CA GLY A 50 8.59 -53.08 4.42
C GLY A 50 8.14 -51.89 5.26
N GLU A 51 8.06 -52.06 6.59
CA GLU A 51 7.74 -50.99 7.53
C GLU A 51 8.82 -49.89 7.53
N GLU A 52 10.10 -50.26 7.55
CA GLU A 52 11.21 -49.30 7.48
C GLU A 52 11.23 -48.54 6.15
N GLN A 53 10.94 -49.22 5.03
CA GLN A 53 10.84 -48.56 3.73
C GLN A 53 9.65 -47.60 3.67
N ALA A 54 8.47 -48.02 4.12
CA ALA A 54 7.28 -47.17 4.16
C ALA A 54 7.48 -45.95 5.09
N LEU A 55 8.21 -46.13 6.19
CA LEU A 55 8.59 -45.05 7.09
C LEU A 55 9.52 -44.06 6.39
N LYS A 56 10.53 -44.56 5.67
CA LYS A 56 11.44 -43.72 4.89
C LYS A 56 10.71 -42.94 3.81
N ASP A 57 9.85 -43.61 3.04
CA ASP A 57 9.04 -42.97 1.99
C ASP A 57 8.12 -41.89 2.58
N SER A 58 7.57 -42.12 3.79
CA SER A 58 6.76 -41.13 4.51
C SER A 58 7.60 -39.94 5.00
N PHE A 59 8.83 -40.17 5.45
CA PHE A 59 9.75 -39.10 5.83
C PHE A 59 10.15 -38.25 4.62
N ASP A 60 10.46 -38.89 3.49
CA ASP A 60 10.80 -38.20 2.25
C ASP A 60 9.62 -37.32 1.76
N ASP A 61 8.37 -37.81 1.85
CA ASP A 61 7.17 -37.01 1.57
C ASP A 61 7.02 -35.82 2.54
N VAL A 62 7.28 -36.01 3.83
CA VAL A 62 7.23 -34.91 4.82
C VAL A 62 8.30 -33.85 4.51
N ILE A 63 9.51 -34.26 4.16
CA ILE A 63 10.61 -33.34 3.80
C ILE A 63 10.24 -32.54 2.55
N ASP A 64 9.76 -33.19 1.50
CA ASP A 64 9.34 -32.52 0.26
C ASP A 64 8.17 -31.54 0.52
N ARG A 65 7.20 -31.90 1.36
CA ARG A 65 6.13 -30.97 1.78
C ARG A 65 6.67 -29.77 2.56
N LEU A 66 7.62 -29.98 3.46
CA LEU A 66 8.25 -28.90 4.22
C LEU A 66 9.04 -27.96 3.32
N GLU A 67 9.78 -28.50 2.36
CA GLU A 67 10.53 -27.71 1.38
C GLU A 67 9.59 -26.87 0.52
N ARG A 68 8.54 -27.48 -0.03
CA ARG A 68 7.51 -26.78 -0.82
C ARG A 68 6.82 -25.69 0.00
N THR A 69 6.44 -25.98 1.24
CA THR A 69 5.78 -25.01 2.13
C THR A 69 6.70 -23.85 2.47
N THR A 70 7.97 -24.14 2.77
CA THR A 70 8.99 -23.12 3.05
C THR A 70 9.20 -22.22 1.84
N ARG A 71 9.37 -22.81 0.66
CA ARG A 71 9.52 -22.07 -0.60
C ARG A 71 8.32 -21.19 -0.91
N LEU A 72 7.11 -21.73 -0.80
CA LEU A 72 5.86 -20.95 -0.97
C LEU A 72 5.78 -19.81 0.05
N THR A 73 6.19 -20.05 1.29
CA THR A 73 6.19 -19.03 2.35
C THR A 73 7.20 -17.91 2.04
N GLU A 74 8.39 -18.24 1.58
CA GLU A 74 9.39 -17.25 1.16
C GLU A 74 8.93 -16.45 -0.06
N GLU A 75 8.35 -17.10 -1.06
CA GLU A 75 7.76 -16.45 -2.25
C GLU A 75 6.64 -15.48 -1.85
N ILE A 76 5.73 -15.88 -0.95
CA ILE A 76 4.67 -15.01 -0.41
C ILE A 76 5.27 -13.85 0.38
N LYS A 77 6.23 -14.10 1.27
CA LYS A 77 6.89 -13.07 2.09
C LYS A 77 7.59 -12.04 1.21
N TYR A 78 8.25 -12.49 0.14
CA TYR A 78 8.89 -11.62 -0.84
C TYR A 78 7.86 -10.77 -1.60
N ALA A 79 6.78 -11.37 -2.08
CA ALA A 79 5.71 -10.66 -2.80
C ALA A 79 5.02 -9.61 -1.91
N ILE A 80 4.68 -9.96 -0.66
CA ILE A 80 4.12 -9.01 0.32
C ILE A 80 5.13 -7.89 0.63
N GLY A 81 6.40 -8.26 0.80
CA GLY A 81 7.48 -7.29 1.04
C GLY A 81 7.59 -6.26 -0.09
N ILE A 82 7.61 -6.72 -1.34
CA ILE A 82 7.62 -5.82 -2.52
C ILE A 82 6.37 -4.95 -2.55
N GLY A 83 5.18 -5.52 -2.41
CA GLY A 83 3.93 -4.77 -2.46
C GLY A 83 3.86 -3.68 -1.38
N THR A 84 4.37 -3.99 -0.17
CA THR A 84 4.46 -3.05 0.95
C THR A 84 5.45 -1.91 0.63
N ILE A 85 6.63 -2.25 0.09
CA ILE A 85 7.64 -1.27 -0.30
C ILE A 85 7.11 -0.36 -1.42
N GLU A 86 6.47 -0.92 -2.44
CA GLU A 86 5.90 -0.15 -3.54
C GLU A 86 4.81 0.81 -3.04
N HIS A 87 3.93 0.33 -2.16
CA HIS A 87 2.93 1.17 -1.52
C HIS A 87 3.56 2.29 -0.70
N GLN A 88 4.57 1.99 0.12
CA GLN A 88 5.31 2.99 0.90
C GLN A 88 5.96 4.03 0.01
N ILE A 89 6.65 3.62 -1.07
CA ILE A 89 7.29 4.54 -2.01
C ILE A 89 6.25 5.44 -2.69
N LYS A 90 5.15 4.87 -3.19
CA LYS A 90 4.08 5.64 -3.84
C LYS A 90 3.44 6.63 -2.87
N PHE A 91 3.18 6.20 -1.64
CA PHE A 91 2.63 7.05 -0.59
C PHE A 91 3.60 8.18 -0.23
N SER A 92 4.87 7.88 0.03
CA SER A 92 5.89 8.90 0.30
C SER A 92 6.01 9.91 -0.84
N LYS A 93 6.02 9.46 -2.10
CA LYS A 93 6.08 10.34 -3.28
C LYS A 93 4.84 11.21 -3.43
N LEU A 94 3.67 10.66 -3.13
CA LEU A 94 2.42 11.42 -3.09
C LEU A 94 2.53 12.52 -2.03
N HIS A 95 2.89 12.18 -0.80
CA HIS A 95 3.03 13.13 0.31
C HIS A 95 4.07 14.22 0.02
N GLU A 96 5.22 13.87 -0.52
CA GLU A 96 6.25 14.81 -0.99
C GLU A 96 5.65 15.80 -2.00
N LYS A 97 4.91 15.31 -3.00
CA LYS A 97 4.23 16.17 -3.99
C LYS A 97 3.18 17.09 -3.35
N ARG A 98 2.42 16.59 -2.37
CA ARG A 98 1.42 17.41 -1.65
C ARG A 98 2.10 18.54 -0.88
N ILE A 99 3.21 18.27 -0.21
CA ILE A 99 4.00 19.28 0.52
C ILE A 99 4.49 20.37 -0.44
N GLU A 100 5.10 19.98 -1.57
CA GLU A 100 5.58 20.92 -2.59
C GLU A 100 4.47 21.85 -3.11
N VAL A 101 3.27 21.29 -3.33
CA VAL A 101 2.11 22.07 -3.81
C VAL A 101 1.61 23.03 -2.74
N ILE A 102 1.49 22.57 -1.49
CA ILE A 102 1.06 23.41 -0.36
C ILE A 102 2.03 24.57 -0.17
N GLU A 103 3.33 24.29 -0.17
CA GLU A 103 4.38 25.31 -0.08
C GLU A 103 4.30 26.30 -1.26
N GLY A 104 4.18 25.77 -2.48
CA GLY A 104 4.11 26.58 -3.70
C GLY A 104 2.90 27.50 -3.75
N LEU A 105 1.75 27.06 -3.22
CA LEU A 105 0.54 27.88 -3.08
C LEU A 105 0.69 28.93 -1.99
N TYR A 106 1.23 28.54 -0.83
CA TYR A 106 1.44 29.45 0.29
C TYR A 106 2.40 30.59 -0.09
N HIS A 107 3.53 30.29 -0.74
CA HIS A 107 4.46 31.31 -1.22
C HIS A 107 3.81 32.31 -2.18
N ARG A 108 2.96 31.83 -3.10
CA ARG A 108 2.24 32.71 -4.03
C ARG A 108 1.18 33.55 -3.32
N LEU A 109 0.47 32.97 -2.37
CA LEU A 109 -0.49 33.71 -1.54
C LEU A 109 0.20 34.84 -0.76
N VAL A 110 1.35 34.57 -0.15
CA VAL A 110 2.13 35.59 0.58
C VAL A 110 2.69 36.64 -0.37
N ASN A 111 3.13 36.26 -1.57
CA ASN A 111 3.57 37.23 -2.58
C ASN A 111 2.41 38.13 -3.04
N MET A 112 1.23 37.55 -3.29
CA MET A 112 0.00 38.26 -3.61
C MET A 112 -0.41 39.22 -2.49
N GLU A 113 -0.34 38.78 -1.23
CA GLU A 113 -0.55 39.62 -0.06
C GLU A 113 0.43 40.80 -0.05
N SER A 114 1.72 40.54 -0.22
CA SER A 114 2.76 41.56 -0.16
C SER A 114 2.58 42.61 -1.26
N LYS A 115 2.40 42.18 -2.51
CA LYS A 115 2.19 43.10 -3.65
C LYS A 115 0.85 43.81 -3.58
N GLY A 116 -0.18 43.12 -3.10
CA GLY A 116 -1.49 43.70 -2.86
C GLY A 116 -1.43 44.81 -1.81
N LYS A 117 -0.76 44.57 -0.67
CA LYS A 117 -0.51 45.59 0.36
C LYS A 117 0.26 46.77 -0.19
N ASP A 118 1.38 46.53 -0.87
CA ASP A 118 2.20 47.59 -1.46
C ASP A 118 1.35 48.52 -2.34
N PHE A 119 0.47 47.95 -3.18
CA PHE A 119 -0.46 48.71 -4.00
C PHE A 119 -1.56 49.40 -3.18
N VAL A 120 -2.26 48.70 -2.31
CA VAL A 120 -3.37 49.26 -1.50
C VAL A 120 -2.91 50.42 -0.62
N TYR A 121 -1.69 50.36 -0.07
CA TYR A 121 -1.14 51.42 0.76
C TYR A 121 -0.66 52.65 -0.01
N SER A 122 -0.26 52.46 -1.26
CA SER A 122 0.20 53.54 -2.13
C SER A 122 -0.91 54.13 -3.00
N SER A 123 -2.06 53.44 -3.10
CA SER A 123 -3.21 53.91 -3.85
C SER A 123 -3.94 55.04 -3.11
N GLY A 124 -4.56 55.90 -3.90
CA GLY A 124 -5.35 57.02 -3.40
C GLY A 124 -6.20 57.58 -4.54
N PRO A 125 -7.26 58.34 -4.24
CA PRO A 125 -8.15 58.83 -5.27
C PRO A 125 -7.46 59.75 -6.27
N THR A 126 -6.40 60.46 -5.86
CA THR A 126 -5.61 61.32 -6.74
C THR A 126 -4.48 60.60 -7.47
N HIS A 127 -4.22 59.32 -7.17
CA HIS A 127 -3.15 58.56 -7.79
C HIS A 127 -3.67 57.79 -9.01
N GLU A 128 -2.86 57.72 -10.07
CA GLU A 128 -3.13 56.86 -11.21
C GLU A 128 -2.69 55.42 -10.92
N LEU A 129 -3.25 54.47 -11.68
CA LEU A 129 -2.81 53.08 -11.68
C LEU A 129 -1.39 53.00 -12.24
N GLY A 130 -0.42 52.70 -11.38
CA GLY A 130 0.98 52.59 -11.72
C GLY A 130 1.51 51.15 -11.70
N SER A 131 2.82 51.01 -11.80
CA SER A 131 3.53 49.72 -11.81
C SER A 131 3.26 48.82 -10.58
N GLN A 132 2.81 49.40 -9.47
CA GLN A 132 2.40 48.66 -8.27
C GLN A 132 1.11 47.85 -8.51
N PHE A 133 0.16 48.39 -9.28
CA PHE A 133 -1.03 47.64 -9.67
C PHE A 133 -0.66 46.49 -10.60
N ASP A 134 0.20 46.73 -11.60
CA ASP A 134 0.67 45.68 -12.50
C ASP A 134 1.36 44.54 -11.74
N ALA A 135 2.18 44.89 -10.74
CA ALA A 135 2.82 43.90 -9.88
C ALA A 135 1.83 43.09 -9.03
N ALA A 136 0.80 43.76 -8.49
CA ALA A 136 -0.26 43.10 -7.73
C ALA A 136 -1.11 42.18 -8.62
N SER A 137 -1.56 42.67 -9.78
CA SER A 137 -2.32 41.91 -10.78
C SER A 137 -1.54 40.70 -11.26
N LYS A 138 -0.24 40.85 -11.55
CA LYS A 138 0.61 39.73 -11.94
C LYS A 138 0.70 38.66 -10.84
N ALA A 139 0.82 39.08 -9.58
CA ALA A 139 0.86 38.13 -8.46
C ALA A 139 -0.47 37.37 -8.30
N VAL A 140 -1.61 38.02 -8.56
CA VAL A 140 -2.92 37.36 -8.62
C VAL A 140 -2.95 36.30 -9.73
N ASP A 141 -2.54 36.67 -10.95
CA ASP A 141 -2.54 35.76 -12.10
C ASP A 141 -1.63 34.54 -11.88
N GLU A 142 -0.46 34.75 -11.27
CA GLU A 142 0.47 33.68 -10.91
C GLU A 142 -0.14 32.71 -9.88
N PHE A 143 -0.86 33.23 -8.88
CA PHE A 143 -1.58 32.42 -7.91
C PHE A 143 -2.73 31.62 -8.56
N ILE A 144 -3.58 32.28 -9.36
CA ILE A 144 -4.72 31.63 -10.03
C ILE A 144 -4.25 30.53 -10.98
N SER A 145 -3.21 30.82 -11.76
CA SER A 145 -2.65 29.85 -12.72
C SER A 145 -2.09 28.62 -12.00
N TYR A 146 -1.35 28.84 -10.91
CA TYR A 146 -0.77 27.73 -10.13
C TYR A 146 -1.84 26.92 -9.39
N SER A 147 -2.83 27.57 -8.78
CA SER A 147 -3.91 26.91 -8.02
C SER A 147 -4.80 26.05 -8.91
N LYS A 148 -5.18 26.53 -10.09
CA LYS A 148 -5.98 25.76 -11.06
C LYS A 148 -5.31 24.45 -11.47
N LEU A 149 -4.00 24.49 -11.70
CA LEU A 149 -3.25 23.31 -12.15
C LEU A 149 -2.97 22.31 -11.01
N ASN A 150 -2.91 22.78 -9.76
CA ASN A 150 -2.46 21.97 -8.64
C ASN A 150 -3.55 21.63 -7.61
N LYS A 151 -4.80 22.06 -7.81
CA LYS A 151 -5.95 21.79 -6.92
C LYS A 151 -6.10 20.30 -6.56
N PHE A 152 -5.82 19.40 -7.50
CA PHE A 152 -5.94 17.95 -7.30
C PHE A 152 -5.04 17.40 -6.17
N TRP A 153 -3.89 18.03 -5.92
CA TRP A 153 -2.91 17.53 -4.95
C TRP A 153 -3.24 17.92 -3.50
N MET A 154 -4.24 18.76 -3.29
CA MET A 154 -4.56 19.28 -1.97
C MET A 154 -5.84 18.70 -1.39
N ASP A 155 -5.92 18.69 -0.07
CA ASP A 155 -7.20 18.52 0.60
C ASP A 155 -8.16 19.65 0.21
N LYS A 156 -9.42 19.29 -0.03
CA LYS A 156 -10.42 20.24 -0.50
C LYS A 156 -10.67 21.36 0.52
N ALA A 157 -10.76 21.04 1.80
CA ALA A 157 -11.03 22.04 2.84
C ALA A 157 -9.88 23.04 2.94
N LEU A 158 -8.64 22.56 2.93
CA LEU A 158 -7.45 23.43 2.93
C LEU A 158 -7.39 24.29 1.65
N PHE A 159 -7.72 23.71 0.49
CA PHE A 159 -7.75 24.48 -0.76
C PHE A 159 -8.80 25.57 -0.73
N ASP A 160 -10.02 25.26 -0.29
CA ASP A 160 -11.12 26.21 -0.21
C ASP A 160 -10.78 27.36 0.78
N GLU A 161 -10.07 27.08 1.88
CA GLU A 161 -9.56 28.10 2.79
C GLU A 161 -8.53 29.03 2.11
N ILE A 162 -7.51 28.49 1.46
CA ILE A 162 -6.49 29.28 0.74
C ILE A 162 -7.13 30.11 -0.38
N GLU A 163 -8.04 29.51 -1.15
CA GLU A 163 -8.76 30.18 -2.24
C GLU A 163 -9.62 31.34 -1.72
N SER A 164 -10.29 31.16 -0.57
CA SER A 164 -11.10 32.23 0.03
C SER A 164 -10.28 33.47 0.40
N ILE A 165 -9.03 33.29 0.87
CA ILE A 165 -8.13 34.39 1.18
C ILE A 165 -7.67 35.08 -0.12
N ALA A 166 -7.31 34.29 -1.13
CA ALA A 166 -6.89 34.82 -2.42
C ALA A 166 -8.00 35.63 -3.09
N LEU A 167 -9.25 35.15 -3.08
CA LEU A 167 -10.40 35.88 -3.62
C LEU A 167 -10.65 37.19 -2.85
N SER A 168 -10.48 37.17 -1.53
CA SER A 168 -10.60 38.37 -0.69
C SER A 168 -9.51 39.40 -1.03
N LEU A 169 -8.26 38.95 -1.17
CA LEU A 169 -7.13 39.78 -1.60
C LEU A 169 -7.36 40.39 -2.99
N ASP A 170 -7.80 39.57 -3.95
CA ASP A 170 -8.08 40.00 -5.32
C ASP A 170 -9.16 41.09 -5.36
N SER A 171 -10.25 40.86 -4.61
CA SER A 171 -11.34 41.84 -4.49
C SER A 171 -10.87 43.14 -3.85
N MET A 172 -9.95 43.11 -2.89
CA MET A 172 -9.39 44.32 -2.27
C MET A 172 -8.47 45.08 -3.23
N ILE A 173 -7.64 44.37 -4.01
CA ILE A 173 -6.76 44.98 -5.02
C ILE A 173 -7.59 45.68 -6.08
N HIS A 174 -8.58 44.98 -6.67
CA HIS A 174 -9.47 45.57 -7.66
C HIS A 174 -10.35 46.69 -7.09
N GLY A 175 -10.80 46.55 -5.83
CA GLY A 175 -11.55 47.59 -5.13
C GLY A 175 -10.71 48.86 -4.92
N ALA A 176 -9.44 48.74 -4.57
CA ALA A 176 -8.54 49.89 -4.46
C ALA A 176 -8.27 50.52 -5.83
N ALA A 177 -8.06 49.71 -6.87
CA ALA A 177 -7.88 50.17 -8.24
C ALA A 177 -9.08 50.97 -8.77
N PHE A 178 -10.32 50.54 -8.47
CA PHE A 178 -11.54 51.24 -8.85
C PHE A 178 -11.66 52.63 -8.20
N ASN A 179 -11.03 52.82 -7.03
CA ASN A 179 -11.07 54.07 -6.28
C ASN A 179 -9.89 55.00 -6.58
N CYS A 180 -9.03 54.66 -7.55
CA CYS A 180 -7.96 55.52 -8.06
C CYS A 180 -8.46 56.45 -9.17
N GLY A 181 -7.72 57.53 -9.46
CA GLY A 181 -8.01 58.45 -10.57
C GLY A 181 -9.32 59.26 -10.44
N VAL A 182 -9.87 59.39 -9.24
CA VAL A 182 -11.07 60.17 -8.96
C VAL A 182 -10.73 61.65 -8.82
N SER A 183 -11.36 62.49 -9.63
CA SER A 183 -11.11 63.93 -9.61
C SER A 183 -11.54 64.57 -8.28
N PRO A 184 -10.68 65.39 -7.64
CA PRO A 184 -11.05 66.17 -6.45
C PRO A 184 -12.20 67.14 -6.67
N ALA A 185 -12.48 67.51 -7.93
CA ALA A 185 -13.60 68.37 -8.29
C ALA A 185 -14.96 67.70 -8.05
N ASN A 186 -15.02 66.36 -8.03
CA ASN A 186 -16.21 65.61 -7.64
C ASN A 186 -16.12 65.22 -6.16
N THR A 187 -16.42 66.17 -5.27
CA THR A 187 -16.22 66.03 -3.82
C THR A 187 -16.96 64.83 -3.23
N ALA A 188 -18.17 64.53 -3.72
CA ALA A 188 -18.96 63.40 -3.23
C ALA A 188 -18.29 62.05 -3.57
N GLN A 189 -17.88 61.87 -4.83
CA GLN A 189 -17.19 60.66 -5.28
C GLN A 189 -15.80 60.53 -4.63
N PHE A 190 -15.09 61.64 -4.46
CA PHE A 190 -13.79 61.68 -3.81
C PHE A 190 -13.85 61.24 -2.34
N THR A 191 -14.80 61.78 -1.57
CA THR A 191 -15.01 61.38 -0.16
C THR A 191 -15.40 59.91 -0.06
N GLN A 192 -16.29 59.43 -0.93
CA GLN A 192 -16.69 58.02 -0.96
C GLN A 192 -15.49 57.10 -1.24
N SER A 193 -14.64 57.44 -2.23
CA SER A 193 -13.45 56.65 -2.55
C SER A 193 -12.42 56.63 -1.43
N MET A 194 -12.26 57.74 -0.69
CA MET A 194 -11.43 57.78 0.53
C MET A 194 -11.95 56.85 1.63
N GLU A 195 -13.25 56.86 1.89
CA GLU A 195 -13.88 56.01 2.91
C GLU A 195 -13.76 54.51 2.57
N GLU A 196 -14.00 54.15 1.31
CA GLU A 196 -13.86 52.76 0.84
C GLU A 196 -12.41 52.28 0.86
N LEU A 197 -11.44 53.11 0.44
CA LEU A 197 -10.02 52.77 0.57
C LEU A 197 -9.60 52.57 2.03
N GLN A 198 -10.06 53.42 2.95
CA GLN A 198 -9.77 53.27 4.37
C GLN A 198 -10.36 51.96 4.94
N LYS A 199 -11.55 51.58 4.48
CA LYS A 199 -12.18 50.31 4.85
C LYS A 199 -11.40 49.11 4.31
N ILE A 200 -10.95 49.17 3.05
CA ILE A 200 -10.12 48.13 2.43
C ILE A 200 -8.83 47.93 3.23
N VAL A 201 -8.12 49.01 3.57
CA VAL A 201 -6.89 48.95 4.39
C VAL A 201 -7.14 48.27 5.74
N LYS A 202 -8.22 48.64 6.45
CA LYS A 202 -8.57 48.04 7.75
C LYS A 202 -8.86 46.54 7.64
N ILE A 203 -9.56 46.12 6.59
CA ILE A 203 -9.86 44.71 6.34
C ILE A 203 -8.57 43.96 5.98
N MET A 204 -7.71 44.56 5.16
CA MET A 204 -6.44 43.99 4.73
C MET A 204 -5.49 43.72 5.91
N ASP A 205 -5.44 44.58 6.91
CA ASP A 205 -4.58 44.37 8.08
C ASP A 205 -5.10 43.29 9.04
N LYS A 206 -6.37 43.35 9.43
CA LYS A 206 -6.92 42.47 10.47
C LYS A 206 -7.49 41.17 9.93
N GLY A 207 -8.19 41.24 8.81
CA GLY A 207 -8.89 40.10 8.23
C GLY A 207 -7.92 39.08 7.64
N ILE A 208 -6.90 39.56 6.91
CA ILE A 208 -5.94 38.69 6.21
C ILE A 208 -4.97 38.03 7.18
N GLN A 209 -4.51 38.76 8.20
CA GLN A 209 -3.63 38.21 9.22
C GLN A 209 -4.29 37.04 9.97
N SER A 210 -5.54 37.23 10.43
CA SER A 210 -6.28 36.17 11.12
C SER A 210 -6.58 34.97 10.20
N ALA A 211 -6.89 35.21 8.93
CA ALA A 211 -7.15 34.14 7.98
C ALA A 211 -5.87 33.33 7.65
N LYS A 212 -4.72 34.00 7.56
CA LYS A 212 -3.41 33.36 7.35
C LYS A 212 -3.01 32.47 8.52
N GLU A 213 -3.24 32.91 9.75
CA GLU A 213 -2.98 32.09 10.94
C GLU A 213 -3.81 30.80 10.92
N LYS A 214 -5.07 30.88 10.49
CA LYS A 214 -5.91 29.67 10.30
C LYS A 214 -5.35 28.75 9.23
N VAL A 215 -4.93 29.28 8.07
CA VAL A 215 -4.33 28.46 7.01
C VAL A 215 -3.04 27.78 7.48
N ILE A 216 -2.18 28.49 8.23
CA ILE A 216 -0.97 27.88 8.80
C ILE A 216 -1.32 26.71 9.72
N GLU A 217 -2.36 26.87 10.55
CA GLU A 217 -2.80 25.81 11.45
C GLU A 217 -3.40 24.61 10.69
N SER A 218 -4.23 24.87 9.67
CA SER A 218 -4.75 23.83 8.78
C SER A 218 -3.64 23.10 8.03
N ILE A 219 -2.59 23.80 7.60
CA ILE A 219 -1.39 23.19 6.99
C ILE A 219 -0.70 22.29 8.00
N ARG A 220 -0.44 22.75 9.24
CA ARG A 220 0.20 21.93 10.28
C ARG A 220 -0.58 20.65 10.53
N LYS A 221 -1.89 20.76 10.74
CA LYS A 221 -2.77 19.60 10.94
C LYS A 221 -2.74 18.63 9.75
N THR A 222 -2.60 19.14 8.53
CA THR A 222 -2.53 18.30 7.32
C THR A 222 -1.16 17.61 7.17
N LEU A 223 -0.12 18.16 7.78
CA LEU A 223 1.26 17.67 7.71
C LEU A 223 1.66 16.81 8.92
N GLU A 224 0.91 16.87 10.01
CA GLU A 224 1.08 15.97 11.15
C GLU A 224 0.81 14.53 10.70
N PRO A 225 1.76 13.60 10.91
CA PRO A 225 1.48 12.19 10.65
C PRO A 225 0.39 11.74 11.64
N ASP A 226 -0.69 11.16 11.12
CA ASP A 226 -1.73 10.55 11.97
C ASP A 226 -1.05 9.64 13.01
N GLU A 227 -1.33 9.87 14.30
CA GLU A 227 -1.00 8.91 15.36
C GLU A 227 -1.82 7.64 15.11
N ASN A 228 -1.29 6.71 14.31
CA ASN A 228 -1.81 5.36 14.11
C ASN A 228 -0.70 4.34 14.35
#